data_AF-F8NUZ8-F1
#
_entry.id   AF-F8NUZ8-F1
#
_cell.length_a   1.000
_cell.length_b   1.000
_cell.length_c   1.000
_cell.angle_alpha   90.00
_cell.angle_beta   90.00
_cell.angle_gamma   90.00
#
_symmetry.space_group_name_H-M   'P 1'
#
loop_
_entity.id
_entity.type
_entity.pdbx_description
1 polymer ?
#
loop_
_entity_poly.entity_id
_entity_poly.type
_entity_poly.pdbx_seq_one_letter_code
_entity_poly.pdbx_strand_id
1 'polypeptide(L)'
;MTSQPVSFPSPQTAQFNKVPDVPSVKVMKDMDKRLQTMCRIRTVPYDGALGDKYYVNPMADIIAQEMANPCVREHLRFYPEDAGKQVIEYWQASDWHRETEPLKLIPMANIGSQHFFIHKPCFLADGHACVPFGWFTCEHKLFARAWLLQPVVGEVSSGWVVEEYNEIDVSEDMFLVSFGLWTSSYSTQSLPNPTNILGTLSTVDGPIQPWTHTDAQQGNQWRALAKGHHVYCFHIWFYCNDTLGNTSKKWNKHNSLLFTPAGLPHTHVHQELNVHFLCTLNLAPLLEMLDGIVDQLE
;
A
#
# COMPACT_ATOMS: atom_id res chain seq x y z
N MET A 1 -32.03 19.55 -2.04
CA MET A 1 -33.16 18.65 -2.37
C MET A 1 -32.64 17.24 -2.24
N THR A 2 -33.04 16.55 -1.18
CA THR A 2 -32.62 15.19 -0.85
C THR A 2 -33.26 14.20 -1.83
N SER A 3 -32.45 13.56 -2.68
CA SER A 3 -32.88 12.42 -3.48
C SER A 3 -33.08 11.23 -2.54
N GLN A 4 -34.33 10.81 -2.36
CA GLN A 4 -34.59 9.52 -1.71
C GLN A 4 -33.98 8.39 -2.55
N PRO A 5 -33.44 7.33 -1.92
CA PRO A 5 -33.01 6.15 -2.65
C PRO A 5 -34.22 5.56 -3.36
N VAL A 6 -34.15 5.52 -4.70
CA VAL A 6 -35.16 4.86 -5.53
C VAL A 6 -35.07 3.37 -5.24
N SER A 7 -36.03 2.84 -4.47
CA SER A 7 -36.15 1.40 -4.26
C SER A 7 -36.74 0.78 -5.52
N PHE A 8 -35.92 -0.01 -6.23
CA PHE A 8 -36.41 -0.76 -7.37
C PHE A 8 -37.23 -1.97 -6.88
N PRO A 9 -38.44 -2.21 -7.43
CA PRO A 9 -39.24 -3.37 -7.07
C PRO A 9 -38.49 -4.66 -7.39
N SER A 10 -38.64 -5.69 -6.55
CA SER A 10 -38.04 -7.00 -6.81
C SER A 10 -38.46 -7.54 -8.19
N PRO A 11 -37.63 -8.36 -8.87
CA PRO A 11 -37.97 -8.88 -10.21
C PRO A 11 -39.32 -9.61 -10.25
N GLN A 12 -39.74 -10.23 -9.14
CA GLN A 12 -41.06 -10.84 -8.99
C GLN A 12 -42.19 -9.81 -9.01
N THR A 13 -42.00 -8.69 -8.32
CA THR A 13 -42.97 -7.58 -8.27
C THR A 13 -43.06 -6.87 -9.62
N ALA A 14 -41.93 -6.69 -10.31
CA ALA A 14 -41.88 -6.07 -11.62
C ALA A 14 -42.51 -6.96 -12.71
N GLN A 15 -42.32 -8.29 -12.65
CA GLN A 15 -43.02 -9.25 -13.50
C GLN A 15 -44.53 -9.27 -13.23
N PHE A 16 -44.93 -9.23 -11.96
CA PHE A 16 -46.34 -9.14 -11.57
C PHE A 16 -47.00 -7.86 -12.11
N ASN A 17 -46.26 -6.75 -12.10
CA ASN A 17 -46.71 -5.45 -12.61
C ASN A 17 -46.56 -5.28 -14.13
N LYS A 18 -46.20 -6.34 -14.88
CA LYS A 18 -46.01 -6.35 -16.34
C LYS A 18 -45.05 -5.27 -16.84
N VAL A 19 -44.03 -4.94 -16.05
CA VAL A 19 -42.98 -4.01 -16.49
C VAL A 19 -42.20 -4.69 -17.62
N PRO A 20 -42.11 -4.07 -18.81
CA PRO A 20 -41.38 -4.67 -19.94
C PRO A 20 -39.87 -4.73 -19.64
N ASP A 21 -39.17 -5.66 -20.28
CA ASP A 21 -37.70 -5.78 -20.28
C ASP A 21 -37.03 -6.00 -18.91
N VAL A 22 -37.74 -6.63 -17.96
CA VAL A 22 -37.15 -6.98 -16.65
C VAL A 22 -36.52 -8.37 -16.67
N PRO A 23 -35.24 -8.52 -16.24
CA PRO A 23 -34.61 -9.83 -16.11
C PRO A 23 -35.43 -10.77 -15.24
N SER A 24 -35.53 -12.04 -15.65
CA SER A 24 -36.21 -13.04 -14.83
C SER A 24 -35.48 -13.26 -13.49
N VAL A 25 -36.21 -13.72 -12.47
CA VAL A 25 -35.62 -14.12 -11.18
C VAL A 25 -34.47 -15.11 -11.37
N LYS A 26 -34.60 -16.02 -12.34
CA LYS A 26 -33.54 -16.98 -12.66
C LYS A 26 -32.29 -16.28 -13.20
N VAL A 27 -32.45 -15.36 -14.16
CA VAL A 27 -31.34 -14.57 -14.71
C VAL A 27 -30.67 -13.75 -13.63
N MET A 28 -31.43 -13.12 -12.72
CA MET A 28 -30.88 -12.38 -11.58
C MET A 28 -30.10 -13.28 -10.63
N LYS A 29 -30.59 -14.49 -10.32
CA LYS A 29 -29.88 -15.46 -9.47
C LYS A 29 -28.61 -15.99 -10.14
N ASP A 30 -28.66 -16.28 -11.43
CA ASP A 30 -27.50 -16.74 -12.20
C ASP A 30 -26.43 -15.64 -12.29
N MET A 31 -26.86 -14.39 -12.47
CA MET A 31 -25.98 -13.22 -12.45
C MET A 31 -25.37 -12.99 -11.07
N ASP A 32 -26.18 -13.01 -10.00
CA ASP A 32 -25.71 -12.89 -8.62
C ASP A 32 -24.69 -13.99 -8.29
N LYS A 33 -24.97 -15.25 -8.64
CA LYS A 33 -24.02 -16.35 -8.45
C LYS A 33 -22.68 -16.10 -9.15
N ARG A 34 -22.71 -15.53 -10.37
CA ARG A 34 -21.49 -15.17 -11.11
C ARG A 34 -20.74 -14.02 -10.42
N LEU A 35 -21.44 -12.97 -10.02
CA LEU A 35 -20.85 -11.83 -9.29
C LEU A 35 -20.24 -12.26 -7.95
N GLN A 36 -20.95 -13.09 -7.19
CA GLN A 36 -20.46 -13.66 -5.93
C GLN A 36 -19.25 -14.60 -6.14
N THR A 37 -19.10 -15.18 -7.32
CA THR A 37 -17.90 -15.99 -7.64
C THR A 37 -16.71 -15.09 -7.97
N MET A 38 -16.95 -13.93 -8.57
CA MET A 38 -15.90 -13.03 -9.05
C MET A 38 -15.43 -12.01 -8.01
N CYS A 39 -16.36 -11.44 -7.24
CA CYS A 39 -16.14 -10.23 -6.44
C CYS A 39 -16.77 -10.33 -5.05
N ARG A 40 -16.92 -11.53 -4.49
CA ARG A 40 -17.44 -11.67 -3.12
C ARG A 40 -16.34 -11.40 -2.10
N ILE A 41 -16.66 -10.57 -1.11
CA ILE A 41 -15.91 -10.54 0.15
C ILE A 41 -16.28 -11.81 0.90
N ARG A 42 -15.29 -12.67 1.15
CA ARG A 42 -15.51 -13.91 1.91
C ARG A 42 -15.79 -13.57 3.37
N THR A 43 -16.33 -14.55 4.09
CA THR A 43 -16.49 -14.48 5.54
C THR A 43 -15.87 -15.74 6.11
N VAL A 44 -14.80 -15.58 6.87
CA VAL A 44 -13.95 -16.66 7.36
C VAL A 44 -14.26 -16.91 8.83
N PRO A 45 -14.59 -18.16 9.23
CA PRO A 45 -14.81 -18.50 10.64
C PRO A 45 -13.49 -18.63 11.40
N TYR A 46 -13.49 -18.20 12.65
CA TYR A 46 -12.39 -18.37 13.60
C TYR A 46 -12.90 -18.98 14.90
N ASP A 47 -12.09 -19.86 15.47
CA ASP A 47 -12.23 -20.33 16.84
C ASP A 47 -11.29 -19.49 17.71
N GLY A 48 -11.85 -18.57 18.49
CA GLY A 48 -11.07 -17.66 19.32
C GLY A 48 -10.36 -18.37 20.46
N ALA A 49 -9.28 -17.76 20.95
CA ALA A 49 -8.42 -18.32 21.99
C ALA A 49 -9.15 -18.61 23.32
N LEU A 50 -10.29 -17.97 23.58
CA LEU A 50 -11.14 -18.17 24.75
C LEU A 50 -12.34 -19.09 24.47
N GLY A 51 -12.44 -19.62 23.24
CA GLY A 51 -13.47 -20.56 22.81
C GLY A 51 -14.67 -19.92 22.13
N ASP A 52 -14.66 -18.61 21.92
CA ASP A 52 -15.72 -17.90 21.22
C ASP A 52 -15.56 -18.02 19.70
N LYS A 53 -16.63 -18.42 19.01
CA LYS A 53 -16.63 -18.47 17.54
C LYS A 53 -17.04 -17.12 16.97
N TYR A 54 -16.20 -16.57 16.10
CA TYR A 54 -16.49 -15.34 15.38
C TYR A 54 -16.15 -15.49 13.89
N TYR A 55 -16.54 -14.47 13.12
CA TYR A 55 -16.37 -14.47 11.68
C TYR A 55 -15.75 -13.15 11.25
N VAL A 56 -14.78 -13.22 10.34
CA VAL A 56 -14.06 -12.05 9.83
C VAL A 56 -14.20 -11.97 8.32
N ASN A 57 -14.51 -10.78 7.81
CA ASN A 57 -14.40 -10.45 6.41
C ASN A 57 -12.94 -10.09 6.08
N PRO A 58 -12.23 -10.83 5.21
CA PRO A 58 -10.81 -10.61 4.98
C PRO A 58 -10.49 -9.22 4.43
N MET A 59 -9.55 -8.52 5.06
CA MET A 59 -9.08 -7.22 4.57
C MET A 59 -8.55 -7.31 3.15
N ALA A 60 -7.84 -8.39 2.79
CA ALA A 60 -7.32 -8.59 1.44
C ALA A 60 -8.43 -8.56 0.36
N ASP A 61 -9.58 -9.17 0.63
CA ASP A 61 -10.71 -9.17 -0.30
C ASP A 61 -11.29 -7.76 -0.46
N ILE A 62 -11.40 -7.02 0.64
CA ILE A 62 -11.92 -5.64 0.66
C ILE A 62 -10.95 -4.69 -0.05
N ILE A 63 -9.66 -4.73 0.29
CA ILE A 63 -8.62 -3.91 -0.34
C ILE A 63 -8.56 -4.20 -1.85
N ALA A 64 -8.68 -5.47 -2.26
CA ALA A 64 -8.73 -5.80 -3.69
C ALA A 64 -9.92 -5.13 -4.40
N GLN A 65 -11.07 -5.02 -3.74
CA GLN A 65 -12.23 -4.30 -4.30
C GLN A 65 -12.00 -2.80 -4.35
N GLU A 66 -11.48 -2.19 -3.29
CA GLU A 66 -11.16 -0.75 -3.26
C GLU A 66 -10.13 -0.38 -4.33
N MET A 67 -9.12 -1.22 -4.52
CA MET A 67 -8.11 -1.04 -5.57
C MET A 67 -8.69 -1.19 -6.98
N ALA A 68 -9.78 -1.95 -7.15
CA ALA A 68 -10.46 -2.14 -8.43
C ALA A 68 -11.62 -1.15 -8.65
N ASN A 69 -12.09 -0.46 -7.61
CA ASN A 69 -13.23 0.43 -7.65
C ASN A 69 -12.85 1.79 -8.26
N PRO A 70 -13.34 2.16 -9.46
CA PRO A 70 -12.95 3.41 -10.11
C PRO A 70 -13.29 4.66 -9.30
N CYS A 71 -14.39 4.62 -8.52
CA CYS A 71 -14.84 5.75 -7.70
C CYS A 71 -14.01 5.97 -6.43
N VAL A 72 -13.13 5.02 -6.08
CA VAL A 72 -12.25 5.09 -4.91
C VAL A 72 -10.81 5.20 -5.37
N ARG A 73 -10.43 4.36 -6.33
CA ARG A 73 -9.05 4.17 -6.78
C ARG A 73 -8.38 5.45 -7.24
N GLU A 74 -9.12 6.37 -7.87
CA GLU A 74 -8.58 7.65 -8.34
C GLU A 74 -8.19 8.61 -7.19
N HIS A 75 -8.86 8.46 -6.04
CA HIS A 75 -8.66 9.30 -4.86
C HIS A 75 -7.61 8.74 -3.90
N LEU A 76 -7.30 7.45 -3.97
CA LEU A 76 -6.26 6.84 -3.13
C LEU A 76 -4.88 7.46 -3.37
N ARG A 77 -4.20 7.77 -2.27
CA ARG A 77 -2.82 8.23 -2.20
C ARG A 77 -1.98 7.22 -1.43
N PHE A 78 -0.82 6.91 -2.00
CA PHE A 78 0.10 5.89 -1.47
C PHE A 78 1.48 6.45 -1.10
N TYR A 79 1.87 7.56 -1.73
CA TYR A 79 3.11 8.24 -1.42
C TYR A 79 2.85 9.28 -0.32
N PRO A 80 3.76 9.41 0.66
CA PRO A 80 3.84 10.60 1.49
C PRO A 80 3.90 11.87 0.64
N GLU A 81 3.40 12.97 1.16
CA GLU A 81 3.47 14.29 0.53
C GLU A 81 4.17 15.27 1.47
N ASP A 82 5.18 15.99 0.98
CA ASP A 82 5.68 17.18 1.65
C ASP A 82 4.79 18.37 1.26
N ALA A 83 3.79 18.64 2.09
CA ALA A 83 2.88 19.79 1.95
C ALA A 83 3.41 21.06 2.68
N GLY A 84 4.68 21.06 3.07
CA GLY A 84 5.31 22.16 3.78
C GLY A 84 4.76 22.33 5.20
N LYS A 85 4.14 23.49 5.48
CA LYS A 85 3.70 23.84 6.85
C LYS A 85 2.27 23.44 7.18
N GLN A 86 1.49 23.01 6.20
CA GLN A 86 0.08 22.67 6.38
C GLN A 86 -0.11 21.18 6.22
N VAL A 87 -0.83 20.57 7.17
CA VAL A 87 -1.23 19.17 7.12
C VAL A 87 -2.74 19.15 7.13
N ILE A 88 -3.34 18.75 6.02
CA ILE A 88 -4.79 18.62 5.84
C ILE A 88 -5.15 17.14 5.74
N GLU A 89 -4.29 16.37 5.08
CA GLU A 89 -4.50 14.96 4.79
C GLU A 89 -3.50 14.06 5.53
N TYR A 90 -3.87 12.79 5.73
CA TYR A 90 -3.06 11.83 6.49
C TYR A 90 -1.63 11.68 5.95
N TRP A 91 -1.48 11.55 4.63
CA TRP A 91 -0.19 11.31 3.98
C TRP A 91 0.72 12.56 3.97
N GLN A 92 0.24 13.71 4.44
CA GLN A 92 1.00 14.96 4.53
C GLN A 92 1.75 15.13 5.85
N ALA A 93 1.56 14.23 6.81
CA ALA A 93 2.32 14.28 8.06
C ALA A 93 3.82 14.13 7.76
N SER A 94 4.64 15.04 8.29
CA SER A 94 6.09 15.07 8.04
C SER A 94 6.77 13.77 8.41
N ASP A 95 6.28 13.11 9.45
CA ASP A 95 6.83 11.87 9.98
C ASP A 95 6.84 10.77 8.92
N TRP A 96 5.90 10.79 7.96
CA TRP A 96 5.86 9.79 6.89
C TRP A 96 7.08 9.84 5.99
N HIS A 97 7.57 11.02 5.61
CA HIS A 97 8.74 11.11 4.71
C HIS A 97 10.05 11.42 5.45
N ARG A 98 9.99 11.78 6.74
CA ARG A 98 11.17 12.18 7.53
C ARG A 98 11.63 11.16 8.56
N GLU A 99 10.70 10.54 9.27
CA GLU A 99 11.00 9.76 10.49
C GLU A 99 10.62 8.29 10.36
N THR A 100 9.62 8.00 9.54
CA THR A 100 9.13 6.64 9.34
C THR A 100 10.17 5.81 8.61
N GLU A 101 10.44 4.62 9.14
CA GLU A 101 11.31 3.65 8.50
C GLU A 101 10.85 3.36 7.07
N PRO A 102 11.72 3.54 6.04
CA PRO A 102 11.24 3.48 4.67
C PRO A 102 10.65 2.16 4.21
N LEU A 103 11.06 1.03 4.82
CA LEU A 103 10.50 -0.28 4.52
C LEU A 103 9.03 -0.44 4.95
N LYS A 104 8.53 0.43 5.83
CA LYS A 104 7.12 0.48 6.25
C LYS A 104 6.25 1.35 5.33
N LEU A 105 6.88 2.03 4.37
CA LEU A 105 6.22 2.86 3.37
C LEU A 105 6.20 2.15 2.02
N ILE A 106 5.73 2.85 1.00
CA ILE A 106 5.79 2.38 -0.37
C ILE A 106 7.25 2.17 -0.81
N PRO A 107 7.68 0.92 -1.10
CA PRO A 107 9.09 0.61 -1.29
C PRO A 107 9.57 0.83 -2.73
N MET A 108 8.70 1.33 -3.61
CA MET A 108 9.04 1.53 -5.02
C MET A 108 8.33 2.71 -5.67
N ALA A 109 8.98 3.25 -6.69
CA ALA A 109 8.37 4.12 -7.68
C ALA A 109 8.26 3.41 -9.02
N ASN A 110 7.17 3.69 -9.73
CA ASN A 110 7.08 3.40 -11.15
C ASN A 110 7.36 4.70 -11.92
N ILE A 111 8.47 4.74 -12.64
CA ILE A 111 8.89 5.88 -13.46
C ILE A 111 9.05 5.37 -14.89
N GLY A 112 8.20 5.87 -15.79
CA GLY A 112 8.07 5.33 -17.15
C GLY A 112 7.58 3.88 -17.12
N SER A 113 8.40 2.95 -17.62
CA SER A 113 8.13 1.51 -17.62
C SER A 113 9.04 0.73 -16.68
N GLN A 114 9.70 1.42 -15.74
CA GLN A 114 10.74 0.87 -14.88
C GLN A 114 10.36 0.97 -13.41
N HIS A 115 10.78 -0.02 -12.64
CA HIS A 115 10.54 -0.07 -11.20
C HIS A 115 11.81 0.27 -10.44
N PHE A 116 11.77 1.38 -9.71
CA PHE A 116 12.86 1.83 -8.85
C PHE A 116 12.51 1.48 -7.41
N PHE A 117 13.23 0.50 -6.85
CA PHE A 117 13.04 0.07 -5.47
C PHE A 117 13.97 0.83 -4.54
N ILE A 118 13.52 1.10 -3.32
CA ILE A 118 14.40 1.59 -2.26
C ILE A 118 15.54 0.59 -1.99
N HIS A 119 16.66 1.15 -1.54
CA HIS A 119 17.91 0.48 -1.23
C HIS A 119 18.50 -0.30 -2.42
N LYS A 120 18.15 0.07 -3.66
CA LYS A 120 18.73 -0.51 -4.87
C LYS A 120 19.40 0.57 -5.73
N PRO A 121 20.66 0.35 -6.15
CA PRO A 121 21.36 1.26 -7.06
C PRO A 121 20.58 1.53 -8.34
N CYS A 122 20.55 2.79 -8.74
CA CYS A 122 20.00 3.23 -10.00
C CYS A 122 20.88 4.32 -10.61
N PHE A 123 20.73 4.51 -11.91
CA PHE A 123 21.52 5.46 -12.68
C PHE A 123 20.66 6.66 -13.08
N LEU A 124 21.21 7.86 -12.89
CA LEU A 124 20.53 9.12 -13.15
C LEU A 124 20.92 9.70 -14.52
N ALA A 125 20.08 10.58 -15.04
CA ALA A 125 20.25 11.21 -16.36
C ALA A 125 21.46 12.16 -16.45
N ASP A 126 21.94 12.67 -15.31
CA ASP A 126 23.14 13.50 -15.22
C ASP A 126 24.46 12.69 -15.18
N GLY A 127 24.37 11.36 -15.21
CA GLY A 127 25.52 10.46 -15.19
C GLY A 127 25.95 10.02 -13.78
N HIS A 128 25.28 10.49 -12.72
CA HIS A 128 25.52 10.00 -11.37
C HIS A 128 24.74 8.71 -11.10
N ALA A 129 25.17 7.97 -10.09
CA ALA A 129 24.44 6.83 -9.55
C ALA A 129 23.99 7.14 -8.13
N CYS A 130 22.84 6.62 -7.72
CA CYS A 130 22.32 6.79 -6.37
C CYS A 130 21.57 5.56 -5.89
N VAL A 131 21.29 5.52 -4.58
CA VAL A 131 20.44 4.55 -3.93
C VAL A 131 19.26 5.31 -3.31
N PRO A 132 18.05 5.22 -3.88
CA PRO A 132 16.85 5.75 -3.25
C PRO A 132 16.62 5.04 -1.93
N PHE A 133 16.25 5.77 -0.88
CA PHE A 133 15.85 5.16 0.39
C PHE A 133 14.45 5.57 0.81
N GLY A 134 13.81 6.59 0.22
CA GLY A 134 12.41 6.92 0.49
C GLY A 134 11.77 7.66 -0.68
N TRP A 135 10.47 7.46 -0.91
CA TRP A 135 9.71 8.11 -1.97
C TRP A 135 8.66 9.05 -1.37
N PHE A 136 8.54 10.24 -1.94
CA PHE A 136 7.56 11.23 -1.51
C PHE A 136 7.17 12.14 -2.66
N THR A 137 6.03 12.81 -2.53
CA THR A 137 5.55 13.79 -3.50
C THR A 137 5.72 15.19 -2.95
N CYS A 138 6.06 16.15 -3.81
CA CYS A 138 6.11 17.56 -3.49
C CYS A 138 5.62 18.34 -4.71
N GLU A 139 4.68 19.26 -4.52
CA GLU A 139 4.06 20.04 -5.61
C GLU A 139 3.57 19.16 -6.79
N HIS A 140 2.91 18.04 -6.47
CA HIS A 140 2.41 17.02 -7.42
C HIS A 140 3.46 16.24 -8.21
N LYS A 141 4.74 16.41 -7.92
CA LYS A 141 5.84 15.69 -8.55
C LYS A 141 6.42 14.65 -7.61
N LEU A 142 6.85 13.51 -8.15
CA LEU A 142 7.49 12.47 -7.36
C LEU A 142 8.98 12.77 -7.18
N PHE A 143 9.46 12.56 -5.96
CA PHE A 143 10.86 12.66 -5.56
C PHE A 143 11.28 11.41 -4.79
N ALA A 144 12.57 11.14 -4.82
CA ALA A 144 13.22 10.18 -3.94
C ALA A 144 14.23 10.88 -3.06
N ARG A 145 14.20 10.59 -1.76
CA ARG A 145 15.37 10.79 -0.91
C ARG A 145 16.36 9.70 -1.26
N ALA A 146 17.59 10.07 -1.55
CA ALA A 146 18.61 9.15 -2.02
C ALA A 146 19.99 9.48 -1.46
N TRP A 147 20.84 8.46 -1.44
CA TRP A 147 22.28 8.61 -1.19
C TRP A 147 23.04 8.48 -2.50
N LEU A 148 24.05 9.31 -2.71
CA LEU A 148 24.93 9.17 -3.87
C LEU A 148 25.80 7.92 -3.79
N LEU A 149 26.14 7.39 -4.95
CA LEU A 149 27.07 6.28 -5.10
C LEU A 149 28.38 6.78 -5.70
N GLN A 150 29.46 6.61 -4.94
CA GLN A 150 30.80 6.91 -5.42
C GLN A 150 31.42 5.65 -6.05
N PRO A 151 31.89 5.71 -7.31
CA PRO A 151 32.58 4.59 -7.91
C PRO A 151 33.98 4.46 -7.32
N VAL A 152 34.32 3.27 -6.83
CA VAL A 152 35.67 2.92 -6.38
C VAL A 152 36.21 1.89 -7.36
N VAL A 153 37.23 2.28 -8.13
CA VAL A 153 37.91 1.41 -9.09
C VAL A 153 39.33 1.19 -8.59
N GLY A 154 39.59 0.02 -8.01
CA GLY A 154 40.92 -0.43 -7.63
C GLY A 154 41.55 -1.35 -8.68
N GLU A 155 42.82 -1.70 -8.50
CA GLU A 155 43.54 -2.62 -9.38
C GLU A 155 42.97 -4.06 -9.34
N VAL A 156 42.37 -4.45 -8.20
CA VAL A 156 41.90 -5.82 -7.94
C VAL A 156 40.38 -5.92 -7.84
N SER A 157 39.70 -4.85 -7.44
CA SER A 157 38.24 -4.82 -7.30
C SER A 157 37.66 -3.46 -7.66
N SER A 158 36.45 -3.48 -8.24
CA SER A 158 35.67 -2.29 -8.54
C SER A 158 34.29 -2.41 -7.91
N GLY A 159 33.82 -1.39 -7.21
CA GLY A 159 32.50 -1.39 -6.60
C GLY A 159 32.01 0.02 -6.28
N TRP A 160 30.95 0.09 -5.48
CA TRP A 160 30.32 1.33 -5.09
C TRP A 160 30.40 1.54 -3.59
N VAL A 161 30.62 2.78 -3.18
CA VAL A 161 30.45 3.22 -1.79
C VAL A 161 29.23 4.12 -1.71
N VAL A 162 28.34 3.85 -0.75
CA VAL A 162 27.15 4.66 -0.50
C VAL A 162 27.51 5.82 0.42
N GLU A 163 27.17 7.05 0.03
CA GLU A 163 27.41 8.26 0.82
C GLU A 163 26.20 8.61 1.69
N GLU A 164 26.00 7.89 2.80
CA GLU A 164 24.87 8.15 3.72
C GLU A 164 24.90 9.55 4.36
N TYR A 165 26.08 10.16 4.46
CA TYR A 165 26.24 11.52 4.96
C TYR A 165 25.66 12.61 4.04
N ASN A 166 25.38 12.27 2.78
CA ASN A 166 24.94 13.21 1.75
C ASN A 166 23.58 12.79 1.20
N GLU A 167 22.53 13.17 1.91
CA GLU A 167 21.15 12.98 1.45
C GLU A 167 20.78 14.03 0.40
N ILE A 168 20.24 13.54 -0.72
CA ILE A 168 19.74 14.38 -1.80
C ILE A 168 18.29 14.03 -2.13
N ASP A 169 17.55 15.03 -2.59
CA ASP A 169 16.22 14.84 -3.17
C ASP A 169 16.34 14.79 -4.69
N VAL A 170 16.01 13.65 -5.27
CA VAL A 170 16.10 13.39 -6.71
C VAL A 170 14.70 13.37 -7.30
N SER A 171 14.45 14.24 -8.28
CA SER A 171 13.17 14.28 -8.98
C SER A 171 12.99 13.07 -9.91
N GLU A 172 11.75 12.62 -10.09
CA GLU A 172 11.42 11.49 -10.98
C GLU A 172 12.00 11.61 -12.39
N ASP A 173 12.09 12.82 -12.94
CA ASP A 173 12.63 13.08 -14.29
C ASP A 173 14.12 12.72 -14.42
N MET A 174 14.86 12.63 -13.31
CA MET A 174 16.28 12.30 -13.32
C MET A 174 16.53 10.79 -13.37
N PHE A 175 15.54 9.95 -13.07
CA PHE A 175 15.72 8.50 -13.02
C PHE A 175 15.79 7.91 -14.42
N LEU A 176 16.97 7.40 -14.80
CA LEU A 176 17.23 6.90 -16.16
C LEU A 176 17.21 5.37 -16.24
N VAL A 177 17.99 4.69 -15.39
CA VAL A 177 18.14 3.22 -15.43
C VAL A 177 17.93 2.61 -14.05
N SER A 178 16.89 1.79 -13.93
CA SER A 178 16.61 0.99 -12.74
C SER A 178 17.62 -0.13 -12.55
N PHE A 179 17.78 -0.59 -11.31
CA PHE A 179 18.70 -1.67 -10.94
C PHE A 179 18.61 -2.90 -11.86
N GLY A 180 17.39 -3.35 -12.17
CA GLY A 180 17.18 -4.55 -13.01
C GLY A 180 17.70 -4.37 -14.44
N LEU A 181 17.44 -3.22 -15.05
CA LEU A 181 17.96 -2.92 -16.38
C LEU A 181 19.47 -2.66 -16.35
N TRP A 182 19.97 -2.00 -15.32
CA TRP A 182 21.40 -1.77 -15.17
C TRP A 182 22.17 -3.08 -15.08
N THR A 183 21.71 -4.04 -14.25
CA THR A 183 22.38 -5.36 -14.15
C THR A 183 22.39 -6.18 -15.44
N SER A 184 21.47 -5.92 -16.37
CA SER A 184 21.36 -6.64 -17.65
C SER A 184 21.95 -5.88 -18.84
N SER A 185 22.36 -4.62 -18.65
CA SER A 185 22.81 -3.75 -19.72
C SER A 185 24.33 -3.85 -19.95
N TYR A 186 24.73 -4.05 -21.20
CA TYR A 186 26.14 -4.03 -21.62
C TYR A 186 26.72 -2.63 -21.78
N SER A 187 25.89 -1.58 -21.80
CA SER A 187 26.31 -0.18 -22.02
C SER A 187 27.05 0.46 -20.85
N THR A 188 26.99 -0.13 -19.65
CA THR A 188 27.62 0.42 -18.43
C THR A 188 28.90 -0.32 -18.04
N GLN A 189 29.57 -1.01 -18.98
CA GLN A 189 30.78 -1.80 -18.69
C GLN A 189 31.96 -0.99 -18.12
N SER A 190 32.00 0.32 -18.37
CA SER A 190 33.00 1.22 -17.79
C SER A 190 32.73 1.57 -16.33
N LEU A 191 31.54 1.23 -15.80
CA LEU A 191 31.13 1.48 -14.42
C LEU A 191 31.21 0.18 -13.61
N PRO A 192 31.46 0.26 -12.29
CA PRO A 192 31.38 -0.91 -11.42
C PRO A 192 29.98 -1.55 -11.49
N ASN A 193 29.93 -2.87 -11.34
CA ASN A 193 28.67 -3.60 -11.35
C ASN A 193 27.76 -3.08 -10.21
N PRO A 194 26.48 -2.70 -10.48
CA PRO A 194 25.57 -2.17 -9.46
C PRO A 194 25.28 -3.15 -8.33
N THR A 195 25.56 -4.45 -8.47
CA THR A 195 25.42 -5.41 -7.37
C THR A 195 26.55 -5.33 -6.35
N ASN A 196 27.68 -4.69 -6.69
CA ASN A 196 28.87 -4.68 -5.84
C ASN A 196 28.96 -3.40 -4.99
N ILE A 197 28.25 -3.39 -3.86
CA ILE A 197 28.38 -2.34 -2.84
C ILE A 197 29.47 -2.76 -1.86
N LEU A 198 30.54 -1.97 -1.77
CA LEU A 198 31.68 -2.21 -0.87
C LEU A 198 31.33 -1.85 0.57
N GLY A 199 30.43 -0.89 0.77
CA GLY A 199 29.98 -0.41 2.06
C GLY A 199 29.38 0.98 1.98
N THR A 200 29.24 1.61 3.14
CA THR A 200 28.64 2.92 3.33
C THR A 200 29.53 3.84 4.16
N LEU A 201 29.42 5.15 3.93
CA LEU A 201 30.10 6.21 4.68
C LEU A 201 29.05 7.07 5.36
N SER A 202 29.07 7.11 6.70
CA SER A 202 28.19 8.00 7.49
C SER A 202 28.80 9.40 7.69
N THR A 203 30.07 9.60 7.34
CA THR A 203 30.76 10.91 7.35
C THR A 203 31.82 10.94 6.24
N VAL A 204 32.17 12.13 5.72
CA VAL A 204 33.09 12.32 4.59
C VAL A 204 34.43 11.58 4.77
N ASP A 205 35.04 11.68 5.95
CA ASP A 205 36.34 11.07 6.26
C ASP A 205 36.24 9.82 7.17
N GLY A 206 35.04 9.24 7.25
CA GLY A 206 34.77 8.09 8.11
C GLY A 206 35.32 6.77 7.56
N PRO A 207 35.40 5.71 8.40
CA PRO A 207 35.67 4.37 7.89
C PRO A 207 34.47 3.86 7.08
N ILE A 208 34.74 3.09 6.03
CA ILE A 208 33.70 2.37 5.28
C ILE A 208 33.09 1.30 6.19
N GLN A 209 31.77 1.39 6.41
CA GLN A 209 31.00 0.43 7.19
C GLN A 209 30.30 -0.58 6.27
N PRO A 210 29.96 -1.78 6.77
CA PRO A 210 29.22 -2.76 5.99
C PRO A 210 27.83 -2.24 5.58
N TRP A 211 27.45 -2.45 4.33
CA TRP A 211 26.09 -2.18 3.85
C TRP A 211 25.12 -3.26 4.34
N THR A 212 24.06 -2.86 5.06
CA THR A 212 23.10 -3.79 5.69
C THR A 212 21.68 -3.67 5.14
N HIS A 213 21.35 -2.62 4.38
CA HIS A 213 19.99 -2.36 3.92
C HIS A 213 19.50 -3.34 2.85
N THR A 214 20.39 -3.92 2.03
CA THR A 214 20.05 -5.02 1.15
C THR A 214 21.18 -5.98 0.93
N ASP A 215 20.84 -7.25 0.76
CA ASP A 215 21.74 -8.25 0.22
C ASP A 215 21.72 -8.22 -1.33
N ALA A 216 22.91 -8.18 -1.94
CA ALA A 216 23.08 -8.26 -3.38
C ALA A 216 22.65 -9.63 -3.94
N GLN A 217 22.81 -10.71 -3.16
CA GLN A 217 22.47 -12.08 -3.54
C GLN A 217 20.96 -12.35 -3.41
N GLN A 218 20.32 -11.84 -2.35
CA GLN A 218 18.88 -12.07 -2.11
C GLN A 218 17.98 -11.05 -2.82
N GLY A 219 18.48 -9.86 -3.15
CA GLY A 219 17.71 -8.83 -3.85
C GLY A 219 16.92 -7.93 -2.89
N ASN A 220 15.79 -7.40 -3.34
CA ASN A 220 14.83 -6.66 -2.49
C ASN A 220 13.64 -7.61 -2.25
N GLN A 221 13.25 -7.85 -0.99
CA GLN A 221 12.19 -8.79 -0.64
C GLN A 221 10.88 -8.48 -1.37
N TRP A 222 10.48 -7.20 -1.39
CA TRP A 222 9.28 -6.75 -2.09
C TRP A 222 9.36 -6.99 -3.59
N ARG A 223 10.53 -6.77 -4.22
CA ARG A 223 10.74 -7.08 -5.64
C ARG A 223 10.57 -8.58 -5.93
N ALA A 224 11.12 -9.43 -5.06
CA ALA A 224 11.02 -10.89 -5.21
C ALA A 224 9.57 -11.37 -5.06
N LEU A 225 8.83 -10.83 -4.08
CA LEU A 225 7.42 -11.14 -3.84
C LEU A 225 6.52 -10.61 -4.97
N ALA A 226 6.77 -9.40 -5.45
CA ALA A 226 5.92 -8.74 -6.43
C ALA A 226 5.97 -9.39 -7.82
N LYS A 227 7.06 -10.09 -8.18
CA LYS A 227 7.20 -10.78 -9.49
C LYS A 227 6.87 -9.87 -10.69
N GLY A 228 7.30 -8.62 -10.62
CA GLY A 228 7.04 -7.61 -11.67
C GLY A 228 5.73 -6.83 -11.52
N HIS A 229 4.92 -7.08 -10.48
CA HIS A 229 3.78 -6.23 -10.14
C HIS A 229 4.22 -5.00 -9.33
N HIS A 230 3.33 -4.02 -9.22
CA HIS A 230 3.54 -2.88 -8.34
C HIS A 230 3.33 -3.27 -6.88
N VAL A 231 4.10 -2.64 -6.00
CA VAL A 231 3.94 -2.77 -4.55
C VAL A 231 3.40 -1.45 -4.03
N TYR A 232 2.28 -1.51 -3.31
CA TYR A 232 1.61 -0.36 -2.71
C TYR A 232 1.61 -0.51 -1.19
N CYS A 233 1.80 0.59 -0.47
CA CYS A 233 1.48 0.66 0.96
C CYS A 233 0.05 1.17 1.12
N PHE A 234 -0.86 0.28 1.54
CA PHE A 234 -2.27 0.63 1.73
C PHE A 234 -2.50 0.99 3.20
N HIS A 235 -2.42 2.28 3.51
CA HIS A 235 -2.63 2.78 4.87
C HIS A 235 -4.10 2.69 5.27
N ILE A 236 -4.37 2.28 6.52
CA ILE A 236 -5.72 2.12 7.05
C ILE A 236 -5.89 2.86 8.39
N TRP A 237 -7.06 3.45 8.58
CA TRP A 237 -7.60 3.82 9.88
C TRP A 237 -8.33 2.61 10.43
N PHE A 238 -7.69 1.86 11.31
CA PHE A 238 -8.29 0.70 11.96
C PHE A 238 -8.87 1.09 13.32
N TYR A 239 -10.14 0.77 13.57
CA TYR A 239 -10.81 1.17 14.82
C TYR A 239 -11.90 0.20 15.24
N CYS A 240 -12.18 0.23 16.55
CA CYS A 240 -13.31 -0.48 17.14
C CYS A 240 -14.42 0.52 17.43
N ASN A 241 -15.64 0.22 16.98
CA ASN A 241 -16.83 0.95 17.37
C ASN A 241 -17.68 0.11 18.34
N ASP A 242 -18.08 0.73 19.45
CA ASP A 242 -19.06 0.18 20.39
C ASP A 242 -20.43 0.76 20.04
N THR A 243 -21.14 0.07 19.15
CA THR A 243 -22.52 0.44 18.84
C THR A 243 -23.46 -0.36 19.72
N LEU A 244 -24.16 0.33 20.61
CA LEU A 244 -25.34 -0.21 21.27
C LEU A 244 -26.47 -0.30 20.23
N GLY A 245 -26.73 -1.49 19.70
CA GLY A 245 -27.77 -1.73 18.69
C GLY A 245 -29.23 -1.60 19.18
N ASN A 246 -29.49 -0.85 20.26
CA ASN A 246 -30.83 -0.76 20.84
C ASN A 246 -31.12 0.60 21.50
N THR A 247 -32.34 1.10 21.30
CA THR A 247 -32.86 2.35 21.88
C THR A 247 -33.03 2.26 23.41
N SER A 248 -32.98 1.05 23.99
CA SER A 248 -32.86 0.83 25.43
C SER A 248 -31.40 0.62 25.84
N LYS A 249 -30.85 1.65 26.47
CA LYS A 249 -29.51 1.68 27.04
C LYS A 249 -29.36 0.57 28.08
N LYS A 250 -28.32 -0.28 27.95
CA LYS A 250 -27.35 -0.64 29.01
C LYS A 250 -26.74 -2.05 28.94
N TRP A 251 -27.16 -2.99 28.07
CA TRP A 251 -26.75 -4.41 28.27
C TRP A 251 -26.31 -5.27 27.08
N ASN A 252 -26.28 -4.80 25.84
CA ASN A 252 -25.76 -5.59 24.70
C ASN A 252 -24.72 -4.80 23.90
N LYS A 253 -23.50 -4.71 24.45
CA LYS A 253 -22.35 -4.11 23.76
C LYS A 253 -21.87 -5.08 22.67
N HIS A 254 -21.92 -4.62 21.42
CA HIS A 254 -21.29 -5.30 20.29
C HIS A 254 -20.01 -4.55 19.95
N ASN A 255 -18.88 -5.23 20.08
CA ASN A 255 -17.62 -4.68 19.59
C ASN A 255 -17.58 -4.95 18.08
N SER A 256 -17.50 -3.89 17.28
CA SER A 256 -17.35 -4.01 15.83
C SER A 256 -15.99 -3.50 15.41
N LEU A 257 -15.24 -4.31 14.67
CA LEU A 257 -13.97 -3.92 14.08
C LEU A 257 -14.20 -3.46 12.64
N LEU A 258 -13.69 -2.27 12.35
CA LEU A 258 -13.82 -1.62 11.05
C LEU A 258 -12.49 -1.04 10.63
N PHE A 259 -12.35 -0.79 9.33
CA PHE A 259 -11.31 0.09 8.84
C PHE A 259 -11.80 1.00 7.72
N THR A 260 -11.09 2.11 7.55
CA THR A 260 -11.25 3.03 6.42
C THR A 260 -9.90 3.25 5.76
N PRO A 261 -9.79 3.30 4.42
CA PRO A 261 -8.53 3.61 3.75
C PRO A 261 -8.05 5.01 4.15
N ALA A 262 -6.87 5.10 4.77
CA ALA A 262 -6.29 6.36 5.22
C ALA A 262 -5.68 7.19 4.08
N GLY A 263 -5.42 6.56 2.94
CA GLY A 263 -4.99 7.22 1.72
C GLY A 263 -6.09 7.99 0.98
N LEU A 264 -7.33 8.02 1.50
CA LEU A 264 -8.41 8.82 0.92
C LEU A 264 -8.43 10.25 1.49
N PRO A 265 -8.79 11.25 0.68
CA PRO A 265 -8.96 12.60 1.17
C PRO A 265 -10.11 12.68 2.19
N HIS A 266 -10.04 13.63 3.11
CA HIS A 266 -11.03 13.82 4.18
C HIS A 266 -12.49 13.86 3.67
N THR A 267 -12.73 14.41 2.48
CA THR A 267 -14.06 14.47 1.83
C THR A 267 -14.64 13.11 1.44
N HIS A 268 -13.79 12.08 1.34
CA HIS A 268 -14.15 10.72 0.95
C HIS A 268 -14.12 9.75 2.13
N VAL A 269 -13.20 9.92 3.08
CA VAL A 269 -13.03 9.05 4.27
C VAL A 269 -14.34 8.82 5.02
N HIS A 270 -15.19 9.85 5.16
CA HIS A 270 -16.46 9.75 5.90
C HIS A 270 -17.65 9.25 5.10
N GLN A 271 -17.48 8.91 3.82
CA GLN A 271 -18.55 8.35 3.01
C GLN A 271 -18.79 6.89 3.41
N GLU A 272 -20.07 6.49 3.51
CA GLU A 272 -20.47 5.15 3.95
C GLU A 272 -19.81 4.03 3.14
N LEU A 273 -19.54 4.26 1.86
CA LEU A 273 -18.90 3.30 0.97
C LEU A 273 -17.42 3.00 1.31
N ASN A 274 -16.75 3.89 2.03
CA ASN A 274 -15.33 3.77 2.41
C ASN A 274 -15.13 3.27 3.86
N VAL A 275 -16.22 2.93 4.55
CA VAL A 275 -16.18 2.38 5.91
C VAL A 275 -16.45 0.88 5.84
N HIS A 276 -15.40 0.08 6.07
CA HIS A 276 -15.46 -1.35 5.86
C HIS A 276 -15.57 -2.12 7.17
N PHE A 277 -16.55 -3.01 7.22
CA PHE A 277 -16.82 -3.87 8.35
C PHE A 277 -16.02 -5.18 8.26
N LEU A 278 -15.28 -5.52 9.32
CA LEU A 278 -14.49 -6.74 9.41
C LEU A 278 -15.19 -7.82 10.21
N CYS A 279 -15.52 -7.54 11.48
CA CYS A 279 -16.16 -8.50 12.36
C CYS A 279 -16.94 -7.82 13.49
N THR A 280 -17.87 -8.56 14.09
CA THR A 280 -18.52 -8.15 15.33
C THR A 280 -18.83 -9.35 16.20
N LEU A 281 -18.65 -9.18 17.50
CA LEU A 281 -19.14 -10.13 18.50
C LEU A 281 -19.43 -9.40 19.81
N ASN A 282 -20.45 -9.88 20.52
CA ASN A 282 -20.83 -9.41 21.86
C ASN A 282 -20.33 -10.30 22.99
N LEU A 283 -19.79 -11.48 22.66
CA LEU A 283 -19.27 -12.47 23.61
C LEU A 283 -17.74 -12.36 23.72
N ALA A 284 -17.02 -12.40 22.59
CA ALA A 284 -15.57 -12.33 22.58
C ALA A 284 -15.05 -10.94 22.98
N PRO A 285 -13.99 -10.87 23.81
CA PRO A 285 -13.18 -9.69 23.98
C PRO A 285 -12.58 -9.19 22.66
N LEU A 286 -12.30 -7.88 22.59
CA LEU A 286 -11.75 -7.25 21.39
C LEU A 286 -10.44 -7.88 20.93
N LEU A 287 -9.54 -8.21 21.86
CA LEU A 287 -8.24 -8.81 21.57
C LEU A 287 -8.38 -10.19 20.92
N GLU A 288 -9.34 -11.00 21.35
CA GLU A 288 -9.57 -12.32 20.76
C GLU A 288 -10.03 -12.24 19.31
N MET A 289 -10.83 -11.22 18.96
CA MET A 289 -11.21 -10.96 17.57
C MET A 289 -10.07 -10.35 16.74
N LEU A 290 -9.12 -9.65 17.38
CA LEU A 290 -7.96 -9.06 16.70
C LEU A 290 -6.98 -10.13 16.25
N ASP A 291 -6.84 -11.23 17.00
CA ASP A 291 -5.96 -12.34 16.61
C ASP A 291 -6.30 -12.84 15.20
N GLY A 292 -7.57 -13.09 14.91
CA GLY A 292 -8.01 -13.54 13.58
C GLY A 292 -7.83 -12.51 12.47
N ILE A 293 -7.66 -11.23 12.80
CA ILE A 293 -7.32 -10.17 11.84
C ILE A 293 -5.80 -10.13 11.60
N VAL A 294 -5.00 -10.31 12.65
CA VAL A 294 -3.53 -10.40 12.54
C VAL A 294 -3.13 -11.61 11.70
N ASP A 295 -3.77 -12.77 11.92
CA ASP A 295 -3.57 -13.97 11.11
C ASP A 295 -3.83 -13.77 9.60
N GLN A 296 -4.60 -12.74 9.21
CA GLN A 296 -4.85 -12.41 7.80
C GLN A 296 -3.79 -11.51 7.17
N LEU A 297 -2.95 -10.87 7.99
CA LEU A 297 -1.90 -9.95 7.56
C LEU A 297 -0.54 -10.63 7.41
N GLU A 298 -0.35 -11.81 8.02
CA GLU A 298 0.85 -12.65 7.91
C GLU A 298 0.84 -13.58 6.68
#